data_AF-A0A947UC56-F1
#
_entry.id   AF-A0A947UC56-F1
#
_cell.length_a   1.000
_cell.length_b   1.000
_cell.length_c   1.000
_cell.angle_alpha   90.00
_cell.angle_beta   90.00
_cell.angle_gamma   90.00
#
_symmetry.space_group_name_H-M   'P 1'
#
loop_
_entity.id
_entity.type
_entity.pdbx_description
1 polymer ?
#
loop_
_entity_poly.entity_id
_entity_poly.type
_entity_poly.pdbx_seq_one_letter_code
_entity_poly.pdbx_strand_id
1 'polypeptide(L)'
;MTLKEYYFPYLNRLYNDLLFRQVILSYNLRYSLVDKNGNAKPIFKNKSLKELFKRIFFRQLEEAEKTLLLLKKVNFSKKEFLLEIGGGLGFTFGYLKNQGYKIFSLEPSQKEYQGSYSAARRMFQIMKIPHAHWFPYFASEANKINQKFDIIFSNNVIEHIPDLELTIKSLKSILKKDGIMIHNTVNYLIPYEPHFRIFLFPFFPKLTTLIYKN
;
A
#
# COMPACT_ATOMS: atom_id res chain seq x y z
N MET A 1 -1.40 -20.27 6.94
CA MET A 1 -2.38 -19.57 6.10
C MET A 1 -1.72 -18.36 5.44
N THR A 2 -1.62 -18.35 4.12
CA THR A 2 -1.08 -17.23 3.33
C THR A 2 -2.04 -16.05 3.29
N LEU A 3 -1.57 -14.89 2.83
CA LEU A 3 -2.41 -13.70 2.68
C LEU A 3 -3.49 -13.95 1.61
N LYS A 4 -3.11 -14.57 0.49
CA LYS A 4 -4.07 -15.00 -0.55
C LYS A 4 -5.14 -15.96 -0.01
N GLU A 5 -4.76 -17.00 0.73
CA GLU A 5 -5.72 -17.93 1.35
C GLU A 5 -6.69 -17.23 2.31
N TYR A 6 -6.21 -16.23 3.06
CA TYR A 6 -7.03 -15.48 3.99
C TYR A 6 -8.11 -14.63 3.30
N TYR A 7 -7.76 -13.96 2.20
CA TYR A 7 -8.67 -13.04 1.50
C TYR A 7 -9.53 -13.71 0.42
N PHE A 8 -9.08 -14.82 -0.16
CA PHE A 8 -9.75 -15.48 -1.28
C PHE A 8 -11.23 -15.85 -1.02
N PRO A 9 -11.63 -16.39 0.14
CA PRO A 9 -13.02 -16.72 0.43
C PRO A 9 -13.99 -15.53 0.35
N TYR A 10 -13.47 -14.30 0.51
CA TYR A 10 -14.28 -13.08 0.52
C TYR A 10 -14.36 -12.39 -0.84
N LEU A 11 -13.62 -12.87 -1.84
CA LEU A 11 -13.44 -12.21 -3.13
C LEU A 11 -14.76 -11.85 -3.84
N ASN A 12 -15.73 -12.78 -3.85
CA ASN A 12 -17.04 -12.52 -4.47
C ASN A 12 -17.86 -11.47 -3.68
N ARG A 13 -17.79 -11.49 -2.35
CA ARG A 13 -18.49 -10.51 -1.50
C ARG A 13 -17.87 -9.12 -1.66
N LEU A 14 -16.54 -9.05 -1.72
CA LEU A 14 -15.80 -7.82 -1.97
C LEU A 14 -16.07 -7.25 -3.37
N TYR A 15 -16.19 -8.10 -4.40
CA TYR A 15 -16.58 -7.68 -5.75
C TYR A 15 -18.02 -7.12 -5.80
N ASN A 16 -18.91 -7.64 -4.96
CA ASN A 16 -20.30 -7.19 -4.93
C ASN A 16 -20.50 -5.90 -4.11
N ASP A 17 -19.55 -5.51 -3.27
CA ASP A 17 -19.56 -4.21 -2.61
C ASP A 17 -19.20 -3.10 -3.59
N LEU A 18 -20.14 -2.16 -3.80
CA LEU A 18 -20.01 -1.13 -4.83
C LEU A 18 -18.78 -0.24 -4.62
N LEU A 19 -18.58 0.24 -3.39
CA LEU A 19 -17.48 1.15 -3.06
C LEU A 19 -16.13 0.43 -3.19
N PHE A 20 -15.98 -0.76 -2.59
CA PHE A 20 -14.74 -1.52 -2.68
C PHE A 20 -14.40 -1.87 -4.13
N ARG A 21 -15.40 -2.31 -4.92
CA ARG A 21 -15.22 -2.60 -6.35
C ARG A 21 -14.77 -1.37 -7.12
N GLN A 22 -15.40 -0.22 -6.92
CA GLN A 22 -15.04 1.03 -7.61
C GLN A 22 -13.61 1.45 -7.31
N VAL A 23 -13.21 1.41 -6.03
CA VAL A 23 -11.84 1.75 -5.63
C VAL A 23 -10.83 0.76 -6.19
N ILE A 24 -11.07 -0.55 -6.11
CA ILE A 24 -10.15 -1.54 -6.73
C ILE A 24 -10.00 -1.29 -8.23
N LEU A 25 -11.10 -1.00 -8.93
CA LEU A 25 -11.05 -0.75 -10.37
C LEU A 25 -10.39 0.59 -10.72
N SER A 26 -10.39 1.60 -9.84
CA SER A 26 -9.71 2.88 -10.09
C SER A 26 -8.19 2.76 -10.12
N TYR A 27 -7.61 1.78 -9.43
CA TYR A 27 -6.18 1.46 -9.55
C TYR A 27 -5.78 1.05 -10.98
N ASN A 28 -6.71 0.57 -11.81
CA ASN A 28 -6.43 0.32 -13.23
C ASN A 28 -5.94 1.58 -13.96
N LEU A 29 -6.49 2.74 -13.59
CA LEU A 29 -6.14 4.03 -14.19
C LEU A 29 -4.72 4.46 -13.80
N ARG A 30 -4.26 4.13 -12.58
CA ARG A 30 -2.87 4.40 -12.15
C ARG A 30 -1.83 3.61 -12.93
N TYR A 31 -2.15 2.38 -13.34
CA TYR A 31 -1.25 1.56 -14.13
C TYR A 31 -1.44 1.76 -15.65
N SER A 32 -2.44 2.54 -16.07
CA SER A 32 -2.68 2.80 -17.48
C SER A 32 -1.48 3.50 -18.11
N LEU A 33 -0.90 2.91 -19.15
CA LEU A 33 0.16 3.57 -19.91
C LEU A 33 -0.41 4.84 -20.51
N VAL A 34 0.24 5.99 -20.32
CA VAL A 34 -0.11 7.18 -21.10
C VAL A 34 0.37 6.97 -22.53
N ASP A 35 -0.51 7.18 -23.50
CA ASP A 35 -0.10 7.19 -24.90
C ASP A 35 0.75 8.43 -25.22
N LYS A 36 1.27 8.50 -26.44
CA LYS A 36 2.12 9.60 -26.91
C LYS A 36 1.44 10.97 -26.82
N ASN A 37 0.11 11.01 -26.65
CA ASN A 37 -0.71 12.21 -26.57
C ASN A 37 -1.17 12.50 -25.12
N GLY A 38 -0.66 11.76 -24.13
CA GLY A 38 -1.03 11.95 -22.73
C GLY A 38 -2.37 11.34 -22.31
N ASN A 39 -3.00 10.53 -23.17
CA ASN A 39 -4.24 9.85 -22.81
C ASN A 39 -3.94 8.52 -22.10
N ALA A 40 -4.65 8.24 -21.01
CA ALA A 40 -4.56 6.95 -20.34
C ALA A 40 -5.03 5.81 -21.27
N LYS A 41 -4.11 4.93 -21.68
CA LYS A 41 -4.44 3.64 -22.30
C LYS A 41 -4.68 2.62 -21.19
N PRO A 42 -5.93 2.15 -21.00
CA PRO A 42 -6.18 1.06 -20.08
C PRO A 42 -5.37 -0.17 -20.49
N ILE A 43 -4.58 -0.74 -19.58
CA ILE A 43 -3.75 -1.94 -19.85
C ILE A 43 -4.62 -3.13 -20.28
N PHE A 44 -5.89 -3.16 -19.86
CA PHE A 44 -6.79 -4.29 -20.07
C PHE A 44 -7.97 -3.91 -20.97
N LYS A 45 -7.73 -3.82 -22.29
CA LYS A 45 -8.84 -3.84 -23.25
C LYS A 45 -9.45 -5.25 -23.31
N ASN A 46 -10.78 -5.33 -23.39
CA ASN A 46 -11.57 -6.55 -23.66
C ASN A 46 -11.68 -7.62 -22.53
N LYS A 47 -11.64 -7.23 -21.25
CA LYS A 47 -11.93 -8.16 -20.12
C LYS A 47 -13.22 -7.78 -19.39
N SER A 48 -13.91 -8.79 -18.84
CA SER A 48 -15.05 -8.53 -17.95
C SER A 48 -14.58 -7.76 -16.71
N LEU A 49 -15.45 -6.91 -16.16
CA LEU A 49 -15.16 -6.14 -14.94
C LEU A 49 -14.73 -7.04 -13.77
N LYS A 50 -15.31 -8.24 -13.69
CA LYS A 50 -14.98 -9.23 -12.66
C LYS A 50 -13.56 -9.76 -12.81
N GLU A 51 -13.11 -10.07 -14.02
CA GLU A 51 -11.75 -10.52 -14.27
C GLU A 51 -10.72 -9.40 -14.01
N LEU A 52 -11.06 -8.17 -14.43
CA LEU A 52 -10.22 -7.00 -14.14
C LEU A 52 -10.08 -6.75 -12.64
N PHE A 53 -11.20 -6.77 -11.91
CA PHE A 53 -11.21 -6.65 -10.46
C PHE A 53 -10.31 -7.70 -9.80
N LYS A 54 -10.47 -8.98 -10.17
CA LYS A 54 -9.66 -10.08 -9.61
C LYS A 54 -8.17 -9.83 -9.78
N ARG A 55 -7.75 -9.43 -10.98
CA ARG A 55 -6.33 -9.17 -11.28
C ARG A 55 -5.75 -8.05 -10.43
N ILE A 56 -6.46 -6.93 -10.34
CA ILE A 56 -5.99 -5.79 -9.54
C ILE A 56 -6.00 -6.15 -8.05
N PHE A 57 -7.06 -6.83 -7.59
CA PHE A 57 -7.14 -7.33 -6.23
C PHE A 57 -5.94 -8.20 -5.86
N PHE A 58 -5.59 -9.20 -6.68
CA PHE A 58 -4.43 -10.04 -6.40
C PHE A 58 -3.10 -9.28 -6.44
N ARG A 59 -2.95 -8.28 -7.32
CA ARG A 59 -1.77 -7.41 -7.30
C ARG A 59 -1.65 -6.64 -5.98
N GLN A 60 -2.75 -6.11 -5.46
CA GLN A 60 -2.73 -5.42 -4.17
C GLN A 60 -2.42 -6.39 -3.01
N LEU A 61 -2.80 -7.67 -3.12
CA LEU A 61 -2.37 -8.71 -2.18
C LEU A 61 -0.86 -9.00 -2.30
N GLU A 62 -0.31 -9.05 -3.51
CA GLU A 62 1.14 -9.21 -3.74
C GLU A 62 1.94 -8.05 -3.12
N GLU A 63 1.44 -6.81 -3.21
CA GLU A 63 2.06 -5.67 -2.53
C GLU A 63 2.01 -5.82 -1.00
N ALA A 64 0.90 -6.30 -0.44
CA ALA A 64 0.80 -6.59 0.99
C ALA A 64 1.76 -7.73 1.41
N GLU A 65 1.95 -8.74 0.57
CA GLU A 65 2.95 -9.80 0.81
C GLU A 65 4.38 -9.24 0.84
N LYS A 66 4.73 -8.29 -0.03
CA LYS A 66 6.03 -7.59 0.03
C LYS A 66 6.18 -6.81 1.33
N THR A 67 5.12 -6.15 1.81
CA THR A 67 5.12 -5.48 3.11
C THR A 67 5.37 -6.46 4.25
N LEU A 68 4.74 -7.65 4.22
CA LEU A 68 5.02 -8.69 5.21
C LEU A 68 6.46 -9.24 5.12
N LEU A 69 7.02 -9.36 3.92
CA LEU A 69 8.42 -9.74 3.74
C LEU A 69 9.39 -8.69 4.29
N LEU A 70 9.07 -7.41 4.14
CA LEU A 70 9.83 -6.32 4.76
C LEU A 70 9.82 -6.45 6.29
N LEU A 71 8.63 -6.65 6.88
CA LEU A 71 8.47 -6.85 8.32
C LEU A 71 9.24 -8.06 8.86
N LYS A 72 9.39 -9.13 8.07
CA LYS A 72 10.19 -10.31 8.48
C LYS A 72 11.69 -10.02 8.63
N LYS A 73 12.18 -8.87 8.14
CA LYS A 73 13.59 -8.46 8.33
C LYS A 73 13.84 -7.93 9.75
N VAL A 74 12.80 -7.66 10.53
CA VAL A 74 12.89 -7.25 11.93
C VAL A 74 12.29 -8.35 12.80
N ASN A 75 12.86 -8.56 13.99
CA ASN A 75 12.33 -9.55 14.92
C ASN A 75 11.15 -8.97 15.69
N PHE A 76 9.99 -9.64 15.66
CA PHE A 76 8.80 -9.23 16.40
C PHE A 76 7.87 -10.40 16.67
N SER A 77 6.98 -10.21 17.62
CA SER A 77 5.95 -11.16 18.05
C SER A 77 4.60 -10.43 18.20
N LYS A 78 3.63 -11.07 18.85
CA LYS A 78 2.32 -10.46 19.14
C LYS A 78 2.38 -9.46 20.31
N LYS A 79 3.52 -9.32 20.99
CA LYS A 79 3.68 -8.45 22.16
C LYS A 79 3.92 -6.99 21.74
N GLU A 80 4.64 -6.80 20.64
CA GLU A 80 5.07 -5.53 20.07
C GLU A 80 3.92 -4.76 19.42
N PHE A 81 3.94 -3.44 19.59
CA PHE A 81 3.04 -2.52 18.91
C PHE A 81 3.61 -2.14 17.56
N LEU A 82 2.84 -2.44 16.50
CA LEU A 82 3.23 -2.19 15.12
C LEU A 82 2.44 -0.99 14.58
N LEU A 83 3.11 -0.08 13.87
CA LEU A 83 2.48 0.99 13.11
C LEU A 83 2.81 0.84 11.62
N GLU A 84 1.78 0.63 10.82
CA GLU A 84 1.83 0.73 9.37
C GLU A 84 1.57 2.18 8.93
N ILE A 85 2.42 2.71 8.06
CA ILE A 85 2.18 3.99 7.39
C ILE A 85 1.77 3.69 5.94
N GLY A 86 0.66 4.30 5.50
CA GLY A 86 0.08 4.08 4.17
C GLY A 86 -0.58 2.71 4.05
N GLY A 87 -1.57 2.44 4.91
CA GLY A 87 -2.26 1.16 4.95
C GLY A 87 -3.05 0.80 3.68
N GLY A 88 -3.29 1.78 2.80
CA GLY A 88 -4.00 1.60 1.53
C GLY A 88 -5.36 0.92 1.71
N LEU A 89 -5.53 -0.24 1.09
CA LEU A 89 -6.76 -1.04 1.17
C LEU A 89 -6.86 -1.88 2.46
N GLY A 90 -5.87 -1.81 3.35
CA GLY A 90 -5.88 -2.45 4.66
C GLY A 90 -5.57 -3.95 4.65
N PHE A 91 -4.97 -4.49 3.58
CA PHE A 91 -4.66 -5.92 3.48
C PHE A 91 -3.63 -6.39 4.52
N THR A 92 -2.54 -5.64 4.71
CA THR A 92 -1.55 -5.96 5.75
C THR A 92 -2.16 -5.83 7.14
N PHE A 93 -2.82 -4.70 7.42
CA PHE A 93 -3.52 -4.43 8.67
C PHE A 93 -4.52 -5.55 9.02
N GLY A 94 -5.40 -5.88 8.08
CA GLY A 94 -6.45 -6.88 8.29
C GLY A 94 -5.89 -8.28 8.53
N TYR A 95 -4.88 -8.68 7.77
CA TYR A 95 -4.20 -9.95 7.97
C TYR A 95 -3.52 -10.01 9.34
N LEU A 96 -2.72 -8.99 9.71
CA LEU A 96 -2.02 -8.97 11.00
C LEU A 96 -2.98 -8.86 12.19
N LYS A 97 -4.08 -8.10 12.08
CA LYS A 97 -5.16 -8.10 13.09
C LYS A 97 -5.73 -9.49 13.29
N ASN A 98 -6.05 -10.20 12.20
CA ASN A 98 -6.59 -11.56 12.29
C ASN A 98 -5.61 -12.55 12.93
N GLN A 99 -4.31 -12.37 12.70
CA GLN A 99 -3.28 -13.17 13.36
C GLN A 99 -3.07 -12.78 14.84
N GLY A 100 -3.73 -11.73 15.34
CA GLY A 100 -3.65 -11.29 16.73
C GLY A 100 -2.49 -10.35 17.05
N TYR A 101 -1.91 -9.68 16.05
CA TYR A 101 -0.89 -8.66 16.27
C TYR A 101 -1.50 -7.33 16.73
N LYS A 102 -0.76 -6.58 17.55
CA LYS A 102 -1.13 -5.23 18.00
C LYS A 102 -0.76 -4.19 16.94
N ILE A 103 -1.43 -4.27 15.80
CA ILE A 103 -1.21 -3.35 14.68
C ILE A 103 -2.12 -2.13 14.72
N PHE A 104 -1.53 -1.00 14.35
CA PHE A 104 -2.13 0.30 14.07
C PHE A 104 -1.77 0.64 12.63
N SER A 105 -2.62 1.40 11.93
CA SER A 105 -2.33 1.80 10.55
C SER A 105 -2.89 3.19 10.25
N LEU A 106 -2.10 3.97 9.51
CA LEU A 106 -2.43 5.31 9.04
C LEU A 106 -2.69 5.26 7.53
N GLU A 107 -3.87 5.69 7.12
CA GLU A 107 -4.22 5.88 5.71
C GLU A 107 -5.07 7.15 5.57
N PRO A 108 -4.58 8.22 4.94
CA PRO A 108 -5.35 9.43 4.77
C PRO A 108 -6.69 9.19 4.06
N SER A 109 -7.75 9.87 4.52
CA SER A 109 -9.09 9.74 3.94
C SER A 109 -9.38 10.75 2.83
N GLN A 110 -8.41 11.58 2.46
CA GLN A 110 -8.58 12.65 1.47
C GLN A 110 -8.75 12.10 0.05
N LYS A 111 -9.34 12.91 -0.85
CA LYS A 111 -9.76 12.46 -2.19
C LYS A 111 -8.60 11.99 -3.06
N GLU A 112 -7.41 12.54 -2.85
CA GLU A 112 -6.16 12.21 -3.55
C GLU A 112 -5.76 10.73 -3.35
N TYR A 113 -6.24 10.11 -2.28
CA TYR A 113 -6.00 8.71 -1.92
C TYR A 113 -7.11 7.75 -2.40
N GLN A 114 -7.93 8.19 -3.36
CA GLN A 114 -8.94 7.38 -4.07
C GLN A 114 -9.95 6.66 -3.18
N GLY A 115 -10.16 7.14 -1.95
CA GLY A 115 -11.06 6.49 -1.01
C GLY A 115 -10.57 5.15 -0.48
N SER A 116 -9.26 4.87 -0.56
CA SER A 116 -8.62 3.64 -0.04
C SER A 116 -8.99 3.39 1.42
N TYR A 117 -8.94 4.44 2.26
CA TYR A 117 -9.40 4.39 3.65
C TYR A 117 -10.84 3.85 3.79
N SER A 118 -11.78 4.40 3.01
CA SER A 118 -13.19 4.03 3.04
C SER A 118 -13.44 2.63 2.48
N ALA A 119 -12.74 2.25 1.41
CA ALA A 119 -12.79 0.91 0.85
C ALA A 119 -12.25 -0.13 1.84
N ALA A 120 -11.13 0.14 2.52
CA ALA A 120 -10.59 -0.71 3.58
C ALA A 120 -11.63 -0.93 4.68
N ARG A 121 -12.34 0.12 5.12
CA ARG A 121 -13.44 0.00 6.10
C ARG A 121 -14.56 -0.91 5.61
N ARG A 122 -14.95 -0.85 4.34
CA ARG A 122 -15.94 -1.79 3.75
C ARG A 122 -15.42 -3.22 3.79
N MET A 123 -14.17 -3.44 3.40
CA MET A 123 -13.53 -4.76 3.49
C MET A 123 -13.55 -5.28 4.93
N PHE A 124 -13.17 -4.47 5.91
CA PHE A 124 -13.19 -4.87 7.33
C PHE A 124 -14.59 -5.26 7.80
N GLN A 125 -15.63 -4.52 7.39
CA GLN A 125 -17.02 -4.86 7.70
C GLN A 125 -17.43 -6.21 7.07
N ILE A 126 -17.12 -6.43 5.80
CA ILE A 126 -17.46 -7.67 5.06
C ILE A 126 -16.79 -8.89 5.71
N MET A 127 -15.55 -8.73 6.14
CA MET A 127 -14.72 -9.78 6.72
C MET A 127 -14.82 -9.89 8.24
N LYS A 128 -15.57 -9.00 8.89
CA LYS A 128 -15.66 -8.88 10.36
C LYS A 128 -14.29 -8.68 11.04
N ILE A 129 -13.40 -7.93 10.38
CA ILE A 129 -12.10 -7.55 10.94
C ILE A 129 -12.32 -6.40 11.94
N PRO A 130 -11.81 -6.49 13.18
CA PRO A 130 -11.79 -5.36 14.10
C PRO A 130 -10.97 -4.21 13.50
N HIS A 131 -11.62 -3.08 13.23
CA HIS A 131 -10.99 -1.92 12.61
C HIS A 131 -10.60 -0.83 13.62
N ALA A 132 -10.58 -1.17 14.91
CA ALA A 132 -9.92 -0.33 15.90
C ALA A 132 -8.44 -0.17 15.52
N HIS A 133 -7.94 1.05 15.61
CA HIS A 133 -6.59 1.46 15.22
C HIS A 133 -6.34 1.58 13.71
N TRP A 134 -7.41 1.78 12.93
CA TRP A 134 -7.35 2.21 11.52
C TRP A 134 -7.67 3.71 11.42
N PHE A 135 -6.65 4.55 11.27
CA PHE A 135 -6.79 6.00 11.41
C PHE A 135 -6.70 6.76 10.07
N PRO A 136 -7.58 7.75 9.86
CA PRO A 136 -7.60 8.58 8.66
C PRO A 136 -6.57 9.73 8.75
N TYR A 137 -5.34 9.45 9.20
CA TYR A 137 -4.31 10.46 9.45
C TYR A 137 -3.18 10.40 8.43
N PHE A 138 -2.54 11.54 8.23
CA PHE A 138 -1.23 11.60 7.59
C PHE A 138 -0.15 11.04 8.51
N ALA A 139 0.95 10.59 7.90
CA ALA A 139 2.15 10.18 8.63
C ALA A 139 2.72 11.33 9.50
N SER A 140 2.60 12.57 9.02
CA SER A 140 2.95 13.79 9.77
C SER A 140 2.12 14.00 11.04
N GLU A 141 0.94 13.38 11.12
CA GLU A 141 0.01 13.50 12.23
C GLU A 141 0.04 12.27 13.16
N ALA A 142 1.06 11.41 13.02
CA ALA A 142 1.13 10.15 13.76
C ALA A 142 1.15 10.33 15.30
N ASN A 143 1.61 11.48 15.79
CA ASN A 143 1.55 11.87 17.20
C ASN A 143 0.12 11.91 17.78
N LYS A 144 -0.92 12.04 16.95
CA LYS A 144 -2.33 12.01 17.39
C LYS A 144 -2.79 10.67 17.96
N ILE A 145 -2.06 9.58 17.66
CA ILE A 145 -2.44 8.22 18.09
C ILE A 145 -2.24 8.02 19.60
N ASN A 146 -1.44 8.87 20.27
CA ASN A 146 -1.12 8.76 21.69
C ASN A 146 -0.64 7.34 22.10
N GLN A 147 0.20 6.72 21.26
CA GLN A 147 0.77 5.38 21.47
C GLN A 147 2.24 5.40 21.06
N LYS A 148 3.07 4.64 21.79
CA LYS A 148 4.47 4.40 21.40
C LYS A 148 4.62 3.06 20.69
N PHE A 149 5.40 3.03 19.61
CA PHE A 149 5.54 1.86 18.75
C PHE A 149 6.91 1.20 18.88
N ASP A 150 6.91 -0.13 18.90
CA ASP A 150 8.12 -0.94 18.82
C ASP A 150 8.62 -0.98 17.38
N ILE A 151 7.70 -1.06 16.41
CA ILE A 151 8.03 -1.09 14.98
C ILE A 151 7.12 -0.15 14.22
N ILE A 152 7.72 0.74 13.43
CA ILE A 152 7.02 1.55 12.43
C ILE A 152 7.51 1.08 11.05
N PHE A 153 6.59 0.85 10.12
CA PHE A 153 6.96 0.37 8.80
C PHE A 153 6.10 0.96 7.69
N SER A 154 6.66 1.01 6.49
CA SER A 154 5.92 1.40 5.29
C SER A 154 6.50 0.73 4.04
N ASN A 155 5.69 0.59 3.01
CA ASN A 155 6.11 0.06 1.72
C ASN A 155 5.61 0.97 0.59
N ASN A 156 6.54 1.63 -0.11
CA ASN A 156 6.29 2.58 -1.19
C ASN A 156 5.37 3.76 -0.78
N VAL A 157 5.71 4.40 0.34
CA VAL A 157 4.93 5.52 0.90
C VAL A 157 5.77 6.76 1.09
N ILE A 158 7.00 6.60 1.59
CA ILE A 158 7.88 7.73 1.96
C ILE A 158 8.18 8.65 0.77
N GLU A 159 8.28 8.11 -0.44
CA GLU A 159 8.52 8.87 -1.68
C GLU A 159 7.39 9.84 -2.05
N HIS A 160 6.19 9.64 -1.50
CA HIS A 160 5.02 10.46 -1.79
C HIS A 160 4.74 11.48 -0.68
N ILE A 161 5.60 11.56 0.34
CA ILE A 161 5.42 12.45 1.48
C ILE A 161 6.01 13.83 1.13
N PRO A 162 5.17 14.90 1.10
CA PRO A 162 5.65 16.23 0.69
C PRO A 162 6.66 16.84 1.67
N ASP A 163 6.44 16.67 2.97
CA ASP A 163 7.35 17.13 4.04
C ASP A 163 7.88 15.92 4.81
N LEU A 164 8.98 15.37 4.29
CA LEU A 164 9.61 14.20 4.86
C LEU A 164 10.23 14.50 6.22
N GLU A 165 10.85 15.67 6.41
CA GLU A 165 11.52 16.01 7.67
C GLU A 165 10.51 16.09 8.81
N LEU A 166 9.40 16.80 8.61
CA LEU A 166 8.32 16.89 9.60
C LEU A 166 7.71 15.52 9.87
N THR A 167 7.53 14.70 8.84
CA THR A 167 7.00 13.34 8.99
C THR A 167 7.95 12.48 9.82
N ILE A 168 9.24 12.44 9.51
CA ILE A 168 10.22 11.66 10.27
C ILE A 168 10.30 12.15 11.72
N LYS A 169 10.22 13.46 11.98
CA LYS A 169 10.12 14.00 13.34
C LYS A 169 8.87 13.49 14.07
N SER A 170 7.71 13.49 13.41
CA SER A 170 6.46 12.97 13.97
C SER A 170 6.56 11.48 14.29
N LEU A 171 7.04 10.66 13.35
CA LEU A 171 7.23 9.22 13.55
C LEU A 171 8.24 8.93 14.66
N LYS A 172 9.38 9.64 14.70
CA LYS A 172 10.38 9.52 15.78
C LYS A 172 9.80 9.89 17.14
N SER A 173 8.89 10.87 17.19
CA SER A 173 8.24 11.28 18.43
C SER A 173 7.33 10.20 19.02
N ILE A 174 6.88 9.23 18.24
CA ILE A 174 6.06 8.09 18.71
C ILE A 174 6.79 6.75 18.68
N LEU A 175 8.04 6.71 18.21
CA LEU A 175 8.89 5.54 18.30
C LEU A 175 9.35 5.34 19.75
N LYS A 176 9.43 4.09 20.20
CA LYS A 176 10.11 3.76 21.46
C LYS A 176 11.63 3.97 21.33
N LYS A 177 12.33 4.07 22.46
CA LYS A 177 13.79 4.30 22.50
C LYS A 177 14.55 3.25 21.69
N ASP A 178 14.18 1.98 21.84
CA ASP A 178 14.78 0.84 21.12
C ASP A 178 13.89 0.35 19.96
N GLY A 179 12.94 1.18 19.52
CA GLY A 179 12.05 0.87 18.42
C GLY A 179 12.75 0.95 17.07
N ILE A 180 12.24 0.21 16.09
CA ILE A 180 12.78 0.15 14.73
C ILE A 180 11.82 0.82 13.76
N MET A 181 12.36 1.65 12.86
CA MET A 181 11.65 2.10 11.68
C MET A 181 12.20 1.39 10.44
N ILE A 182 11.35 0.71 9.68
CA ILE A 182 11.75 -0.01 8.47
C ILE A 182 10.86 0.38 7.28
N HIS A 183 11.47 0.99 6.27
CA HIS A 183 10.75 1.53 5.13
C HIS A 183 11.31 0.96 3.83
N ASN A 184 10.43 0.40 2.99
CA ASN A 184 10.76 0.10 1.60
C ASN A 184 10.31 1.27 0.73
N THR A 185 11.18 1.73 -0.15
CA THR A 185 10.92 2.82 -1.10
C THR A 185 11.73 2.57 -2.36
N VAL A 186 11.32 3.19 -3.46
CA VAL A 186 12.04 3.11 -4.74
C VAL A 186 13.43 3.76 -4.63
N ASN A 187 14.42 3.11 -5.22
CA ASN A 187 15.77 3.66 -5.31
C ASN A 187 15.95 4.43 -6.63
N TYR A 188 15.76 5.75 -6.59
CA TYR A 188 15.95 6.61 -7.77
C TYR A 188 17.42 6.80 -8.19
N LEU A 189 18.39 6.35 -7.38
CA LEU A 189 19.82 6.42 -7.73
C LEU A 189 20.23 5.31 -8.70
N ILE A 190 19.54 4.18 -8.64
CA ILE A 190 19.67 3.17 -9.68
C ILE A 190 18.71 3.61 -10.76
N PRO A 191 19.19 3.93 -11.97
CA PRO A 191 18.30 4.32 -13.04
C PRO A 191 17.69 3.01 -13.56
N TYR A 192 16.73 2.49 -12.81
CA TYR A 192 16.06 1.23 -13.07
C TYR A 192 14.61 1.39 -12.68
N GLU A 193 13.73 1.15 -13.65
CA GLU A 193 12.30 1.24 -13.48
C GLU A 193 11.76 -0.18 -13.21
N PRO A 194 11.49 -0.53 -11.93
CA PRO A 194 11.09 -1.89 -11.55
C PRO A 194 9.74 -2.30 -12.15
N HIS A 195 8.87 -1.36 -12.50
CA HIS A 195 7.57 -1.67 -13.11
C HIS A 195 7.71 -2.22 -14.54
N PHE A 196 8.75 -1.80 -15.27
CA PHE A 196 9.03 -2.25 -16.65
C PHE A 196 10.24 -3.17 -16.75
N ARG A 197 11.00 -3.33 -15.67
CA ARG A 197 12.27 -4.07 -15.63
C ARG A 197 13.31 -3.53 -16.62
N ILE A 198 13.35 -2.21 -16.79
CA ILE A 198 14.29 -1.54 -17.70
C ILE A 198 15.26 -0.66 -16.92
N PHE A 199 16.50 -0.58 -17.37
CA PHE A 199 17.44 0.43 -16.89
C PHE A 199 17.15 1.76 -17.61
N LEU A 200 16.87 2.79 -16.83
CA LEU A 200 16.79 4.17 -17.28
C LEU A 200 18.20 4.72 -17.56
N PHE A 201 18.30 5.72 -18.42
CA PHE A 201 19.48 6.57 -18.52
C PHE A 201 19.20 7.85 -17.71
N PRO A 202 19.84 8.06 -16.54
CA PRO A 202 19.56 9.22 -15.72
C PRO A 202 19.93 10.50 -16.48
N PHE A 203 19.12 11.55 -16.31
CA PHE A 203 19.20 12.84 -17.03
C PHE A 203 18.90 12.80 -18.53
N PHE A 204 18.80 11.62 -19.16
CA PHE A 204 18.47 11.46 -20.57
C PHE A 204 17.42 10.37 -20.83
N PRO A 205 16.16 10.56 -20.40
CA PRO A 205 15.11 9.53 -20.51
C PRO A 205 14.85 9.05 -21.94
N LYS A 206 15.12 9.89 -22.94
CA LYS A 206 14.99 9.54 -24.37
C LYS A 206 15.98 8.45 -24.81
N LEU A 207 17.18 8.38 -24.20
CA LEU A 207 18.19 7.36 -24.53
C LEU A 207 17.78 5.97 -24.04
N THR A 208 16.99 5.88 -22.96
CA THR A 208 16.37 4.62 -22.51
C THR A 208 15.61 3.93 -23.64
N THR A 209 14.95 4.69 -24.53
CA THR A 209 14.16 4.13 -25.63
C THR A 209 15.00 3.49 -26.73
N LEU A 210 16.32 3.76 -26.81
CA LEU A 210 17.20 3.17 -27.82
C LEU A 210 17.54 1.71 -27.50
N ILE A 211 17.60 1.35 -26.22
CA ILE A 211 17.98 0.01 -25.74
C ILE A 211 16.77 -0.92 -25.70
N TYR A 212 15.59 -0.39 -25.39
CA TYR A 212 14.35 -1.16 -25.17
C TYR A 212 13.32 -1.02 -26.30
N LYS A 213 13.71 -0.46 -27.47
CA LYS A 213 12.91 -0.49 -28.69
C LYS A 213 12.95 -1.90 -29.29
N ASN A 214 11.97 -2.72 -28.96
CA ASN A 214 11.49 -3.85 -29.76
C ASN A 214 9.97 -3.89 -29.65
#